data_AF-A0A964K7A3-F1
#
_entry.id   AF-A0A964K7A3-F1
#
_cell.length_a   1.000
_cell.length_b   1.000
_cell.length_c   1.000
_cell.angle_alpha   90.00
_cell.angle_beta   90.00
_cell.angle_gamma   90.00
#
_symmetry.space_group_name_H-M   'P 1'
#
loop_
_entity.id
_entity.type
_entity.pdbx_description
1 polymer ?
#
loop_
_entity_poly.entity_id
_entity_poly.type
_entity_poly.pdbx_seq_one_letter_code
_entity_poly.pdbx_strand_id
1 'polypeptide(L)'
;MFVGGDPGFGGRHRGEARHHGWGCPRDGDFNAENARRLRNDEIGRCGSFCLVDVLYMGPFSQIFETQGTKKGEPMPGWPAFAGHDMIEGSQLKTDKETPPMSNDPVLRRLDAVVDDFCRRTKFFTEPMTKGRARMFVMQHRLNTRQRNSVLKLKVATNVPDWDTRMQIIGACSQEVIADHEHGGGKAHWEILEELGTFIGMKRADIRAAKPIDTTQIAWAAWEGLMANRHWLEGVVANVCAERANVPGYGDGIMKKSGWFGLERVRWGKLFKLPNEKLDFFELHEEADIEHSDAGWATVAKFAKQLRMEDAVVEACRKNLLVWEMYLNGIAAAGDAGERRTK
;
A
#
# COMPACT_ATOMS: atom_id res chain seq x y z
N MET A 1 55.79 23.91 45.94
CA MET A 1 57.09 23.68 45.29
C MET A 1 56.81 23.59 43.79
N PHE A 2 57.26 24.60 43.02
CA PHE A 2 57.11 24.86 41.57
C PHE A 2 55.68 24.81 40.99
N VAL A 3 54.91 25.89 40.81
CA VAL A 3 55.07 27.15 40.02
C VAL A 3 55.17 26.86 38.51
N GLY A 4 54.09 27.04 37.71
CA GLY A 4 53.78 28.26 36.94
C GLY A 4 53.77 27.90 35.43
N GLY A 5 53.05 28.51 34.50
CA GLY A 5 52.19 29.69 34.46
C GLY A 5 51.43 29.71 33.13
N ASP A 6 50.46 30.60 33.06
CA ASP A 6 49.55 30.88 31.94
C ASP A 6 50.09 32.11 31.13
N PRO A 7 49.36 32.75 30.21
CA PRO A 7 49.29 32.56 28.75
C PRO A 7 49.88 33.75 27.93
N GLY A 8 49.97 33.64 26.59
CA GLY A 8 50.32 34.82 25.76
C GLY A 8 50.37 34.68 24.24
N PHE A 9 49.31 35.17 23.57
CA PHE A 9 49.27 36.01 22.36
C PHE A 9 50.14 35.76 21.11
N GLY A 10 49.44 35.68 19.96
CA GLY A 10 49.60 36.69 18.89
C GLY A 10 50.19 36.25 17.55
N GLY A 11 49.36 36.23 16.49
CA GLY A 11 49.86 36.13 15.11
C GLY A 11 48.74 36.20 14.07
N ARG A 12 48.49 37.40 13.55
CA ARG A 12 47.53 37.69 12.47
C ARG A 12 48.11 37.21 11.14
N HIS A 13 47.28 36.60 10.28
CA HIS A 13 47.46 36.73 8.83
C HIS A 13 46.12 37.03 8.16
N ARG A 14 46.11 38.17 7.46
CA ARG A 14 45.07 38.60 6.52
C ARG A 14 45.26 37.81 5.22
N GLY A 15 44.15 37.33 4.67
CA GLY A 15 44.04 36.87 3.29
C GLY A 15 42.65 37.25 2.78
N GLU A 16 42.60 38.29 1.97
CA GLU A 16 41.41 38.82 1.32
C GLU A 16 41.07 38.06 0.02
N ALA A 17 39.78 38.11 -0.33
CA ALA A 17 39.15 37.88 -1.64
C ALA A 17 39.08 36.43 -2.15
N ARG A 18 37.98 35.94 -2.72
CA ARG A 18 36.93 36.60 -3.52
C ARG A 18 35.56 35.98 -3.26
N HIS A 19 34.55 36.85 -3.16
CA HIS A 19 33.14 36.52 -3.30
C HIS A 19 32.84 36.20 -4.77
N HIS A 20 32.38 34.98 -5.07
CA HIS A 20 31.57 34.73 -6.26
C HIS A 20 30.10 34.71 -5.83
N GLY A 21 29.44 35.84 -6.08
CA GLY A 21 27.99 35.97 -5.91
C GLY A 21 27.27 35.12 -6.96
N TRP A 22 26.47 34.16 -6.50
CA TRP A 22 25.44 33.53 -7.32
C TRP A 22 24.25 34.49 -7.41
N GLY A 23 24.25 35.31 -8.46
CA GLY A 23 23.09 36.12 -8.83
C GLY A 23 22.02 35.24 -9.47
N CYS A 24 20.81 35.30 -8.91
CA CYS A 24 19.61 34.74 -9.53
C CYS A 24 19.19 35.62 -10.72
N PRO A 25 19.05 35.10 -11.96
CA PRO A 25 18.53 35.88 -13.07
C PRO A 25 17.04 36.18 -12.85
N ARG A 26 16.66 37.45 -12.93
CA ARG A 26 15.26 37.86 -13.08
C ARG A 26 14.83 37.72 -14.54
N ASP A 27 13.54 37.48 -14.68
CA ASP A 27 12.79 37.26 -15.90
C ASP A 27 13.06 38.29 -17.02
N GLY A 28 13.21 37.79 -18.25
CA GLY A 28 13.23 38.57 -19.48
C GLY A 28 14.33 38.14 -20.44
N ASP A 29 13.94 37.71 -21.64
CA ASP A 29 14.76 37.43 -22.83
C ASP A 29 15.39 36.03 -22.97
N PHE A 30 14.52 35.04 -23.20
CA PHE A 30 14.88 33.76 -23.79
C PHE A 30 14.88 33.87 -25.32
N ASN A 31 16.01 34.20 -25.94
CA ASN A 31 16.15 34.26 -27.40
C ASN A 31 16.78 32.97 -27.96
N ALA A 32 16.27 32.49 -29.09
CA ALA A 32 16.43 31.17 -29.69
C ALA A 32 17.86 30.80 -30.17
N GLU A 33 18.86 31.63 -29.88
CA GLU A 33 20.22 31.52 -30.43
C GLU A 33 21.20 30.84 -29.47
N ASN A 34 20.89 30.76 -28.17
CA ASN A 34 21.70 30.04 -27.17
C ASN A 34 21.43 28.53 -27.09
N ALA A 35 20.41 28.01 -27.78
CA ALA A 35 20.06 26.59 -27.80
C ALA A 35 20.87 25.73 -28.81
N ARG A 36 21.82 26.33 -29.54
CA ARG A 36 22.63 25.65 -30.57
C ARG A 36 24.10 25.39 -30.19
N ARG A 37 24.58 25.84 -29.03
CA ARG A 37 26.01 25.76 -28.66
C ARG A 37 26.38 24.70 -27.60
N LEU A 38 25.44 23.87 -27.16
CA LEU A 38 25.70 22.78 -26.18
C LEU A 38 25.40 21.38 -26.73
N ARG A 39 25.48 21.17 -28.06
CA ARG A 39 25.07 19.90 -28.69
C ARG A 39 26.12 19.15 -29.49
N ASN A 40 27.39 19.57 -29.47
CA ASN A 40 28.46 18.87 -30.18
C ASN A 40 29.70 18.78 -29.30
N ASP A 41 29.73 17.81 -28.39
CA ASP A 41 30.90 16.99 -28.10
C ASP A 41 30.43 15.76 -27.28
N GLU A 42 30.94 14.59 -27.66
CA GLU A 42 30.64 13.24 -27.13
C GLU A 42 29.33 12.56 -27.58
N ILE A 43 29.30 12.15 -28.85
CA ILE A 43 28.56 10.94 -29.27
C ILE A 43 29.56 9.97 -29.91
N GLY A 44 29.73 8.81 -29.27
CA GLY A 44 30.53 7.71 -29.76
C GLY A 44 30.19 6.35 -29.12
N ARG A 45 29.06 5.76 -29.55
CA ARG A 45 28.73 4.29 -29.65
C ARG A 45 28.47 3.53 -28.32
N CYS A 46 27.42 2.73 -28.11
CA CYS A 46 26.36 2.07 -28.90
C CYS A 46 25.07 2.05 -28.02
N GLY A 47 23.86 2.37 -28.50
CA GLY A 47 22.97 1.54 -29.36
C GLY A 47 22.09 0.65 -28.46
N SER A 48 20.77 0.83 -28.31
CA SER A 48 19.76 1.00 -29.35
C SER A 48 18.56 1.85 -28.90
N PHE A 49 18.11 2.69 -29.82
CA PHE A 49 16.87 3.44 -29.84
C PHE A 49 15.70 2.55 -30.27
N CYS A 50 14.50 2.85 -29.78
CA CYS A 50 13.33 3.02 -30.64
C CYS A 50 12.43 4.11 -30.03
N LEU A 51 12.55 5.30 -30.59
CA LEU A 51 11.62 6.41 -30.47
C LEU A 51 10.48 6.16 -31.48
N VAL A 52 9.23 6.39 -31.09
CA VAL A 52 8.19 6.84 -32.02
C VAL A 52 7.44 7.99 -31.36
N ASP A 53 7.16 8.98 -32.21
CA ASP A 53 6.91 10.39 -31.92
C ASP A 53 5.67 10.75 -31.11
N VAL A 54 5.83 11.89 -30.43
CA VAL A 54 4.80 12.71 -29.80
C VAL A 54 4.06 13.50 -30.88
N LEU A 55 2.77 13.21 -31.07
CA LEU A 55 1.84 14.10 -31.78
C LEU A 55 0.91 14.78 -30.76
N TYR A 56 1.02 16.10 -30.78
CA TYR A 56 0.24 17.10 -30.07
C TYR A 56 -1.25 17.00 -30.46
N MET A 57 -2.16 16.78 -29.50
CA MET A 57 -3.59 17.08 -29.66
C MET A 57 -4.17 17.75 -28.41
N GLY A 58 -4.94 18.81 -28.66
CA GLY A 58 -5.49 19.76 -27.69
C GLY A 58 -6.66 19.22 -26.84
N PRO A 59 -7.45 20.13 -26.24
CA PRO A 59 -8.21 19.83 -25.03
C PRO A 59 -9.44 18.94 -25.32
N PHE A 60 -9.50 17.81 -24.63
CA PHE A 60 -10.69 16.97 -24.49
C PHE A 60 -11.71 17.69 -23.59
N SER A 61 -12.49 18.58 -24.18
CA SER A 61 -13.77 19.04 -23.64
C SER A 61 -14.84 18.77 -24.69
N GLN A 62 -15.88 18.04 -24.30
CA GLN A 62 -16.97 17.47 -25.11
C GLN A 62 -16.70 16.04 -25.61
N ILE A 63 -17.08 15.06 -24.79
CA ILE A 63 -17.88 13.86 -25.13
C ILE A 63 -18.25 13.26 -23.77
N PHE A 64 -19.40 13.66 -23.24
CA PHE A 64 -20.27 12.88 -22.34
C PHE A 64 -21.62 13.60 -22.38
N GLU A 65 -22.29 13.43 -23.52
CA GLU A 65 -23.70 13.74 -23.63
C GLU A 65 -24.45 12.65 -22.87
N THR A 66 -25.16 13.06 -21.84
CA THR A 66 -25.89 12.23 -20.89
C THR A 66 -26.99 11.44 -21.58
N GLN A 67 -26.80 10.14 -21.78
CA GLN A 67 -27.92 9.21 -21.89
C GLN A 67 -28.23 8.67 -20.50
N GLY A 68 -29.37 9.13 -19.96
CA GLY A 68 -29.88 8.67 -18.68
C GLY A 68 -30.25 7.19 -18.74
N THR A 69 -29.44 6.35 -18.11
CA THR A 69 -29.80 4.97 -17.82
C THR A 69 -30.62 4.92 -16.54
N LYS A 70 -31.77 4.24 -16.60
CA LYS A 70 -32.65 4.00 -15.47
C LYS A 70 -31.90 3.24 -14.38
N LYS A 71 -32.18 3.61 -13.13
CA LYS A 71 -31.66 2.97 -11.92
C LYS A 71 -32.08 1.48 -11.92
N GLY A 72 -31.12 0.56 -12.05
CA GLY A 72 -31.33 -0.87 -11.75
C GLY A 72 -31.25 -1.88 -12.90
N GLU A 73 -30.77 -1.52 -14.10
CA GLU A 73 -30.50 -2.51 -15.16
C GLU A 73 -28.99 -2.81 -15.27
N PRO A 74 -28.57 -4.10 -15.24
CA PRO A 74 -27.17 -4.47 -15.45
C PRO A 74 -26.74 -4.22 -16.90
N MET A 75 -25.48 -3.82 -17.08
CA MET A 75 -24.88 -3.57 -18.41
C MET A 75 -24.91 -4.84 -19.27
N PRO A 76 -25.29 -4.77 -20.56
CA PRO A 76 -25.27 -5.92 -21.44
C PRO A 76 -23.84 -6.42 -21.66
N GLY A 77 -23.56 -7.68 -21.33
CA GLY A 77 -22.28 -8.36 -21.63
C GLY A 77 -21.44 -8.79 -20.42
N TRP A 78 -21.92 -8.60 -19.19
CA TRP A 78 -21.30 -9.15 -17.99
C TRP A 78 -22.05 -10.43 -17.54
N PRO A 79 -21.36 -11.53 -17.19
CA PRO A 79 -22.02 -12.69 -16.61
C PRO A 79 -22.59 -12.29 -15.24
N ALA A 80 -23.91 -12.48 -15.07
CA ALA A 80 -24.57 -12.35 -13.79
C ALA A 80 -24.02 -13.43 -12.84
N PHE A 81 -23.28 -13.03 -11.82
CA PHE A 81 -23.01 -13.91 -10.68
C PHE A 81 -24.34 -14.07 -9.92
N ALA A 82 -24.80 -15.31 -9.85
CA ALA A 82 -26.09 -15.65 -9.25
C ALA A 82 -26.07 -15.37 -7.75
N GLY A 83 -26.86 -14.40 -7.33
CA GLY A 83 -27.15 -14.16 -5.92
C GLY A 83 -28.00 -15.30 -5.34
N HIS A 84 -27.63 -15.75 -4.15
CA HIS A 84 -28.48 -16.57 -3.28
C HIS A 84 -28.58 -15.93 -1.90
N ASP A 85 -29.83 -15.62 -1.56
CA ASP A 85 -30.48 -15.56 -0.24
C ASP A 85 -29.83 -14.74 0.90
N MET A 86 -30.51 -13.63 1.20
CA MET A 86 -30.36 -12.87 2.43
C MET A 86 -30.66 -13.75 3.65
N ILE A 87 -29.69 -13.88 4.56
CA ILE A 87 -29.90 -14.44 5.90
C ILE A 87 -29.79 -13.32 6.93
N GLU A 88 -30.87 -13.12 7.67
CA GLU A 88 -30.97 -12.31 8.88
C GLU A 88 -30.02 -12.82 9.99
N GLY A 89 -29.38 -11.89 10.70
CA GLY A 89 -28.86 -12.12 12.06
C GLY A 89 -27.58 -12.95 12.15
N SER A 90 -26.43 -12.33 11.86
CA SER A 90 -25.11 -12.90 12.15
C SER A 90 -24.83 -12.92 13.65
N GLN A 91 -25.21 -14.03 14.30
CA GLN A 91 -24.53 -14.50 15.50
C GLN A 91 -23.11 -14.93 15.08
N LEU A 92 -22.08 -14.50 15.82
CA LEU A 92 -20.70 -14.98 15.64
C LEU A 92 -20.70 -16.51 15.55
N LYS A 93 -20.53 -17.05 14.33
CA LYS A 93 -20.30 -18.48 14.12
C LYS A 93 -18.92 -18.81 14.67
N THR A 94 -18.89 -19.28 15.91
CA THR A 94 -17.74 -19.96 16.48
C THR A 94 -17.53 -21.27 15.73
N ASP A 95 -16.26 -21.56 15.41
CA ASP A 95 -15.74 -22.84 14.91
C ASP A 95 -15.82 -23.09 13.39
N LYS A 96 -15.29 -22.15 12.57
CA LYS A 96 -14.66 -22.59 11.31
C LYS A 96 -13.29 -23.18 11.68
N GLU A 97 -13.13 -24.49 11.50
CA GLU A 97 -11.83 -25.17 11.61
C GLU A 97 -10.79 -24.41 10.78
N THR A 98 -9.60 -24.20 11.36
CA THR A 98 -8.49 -23.58 10.65
C THR A 98 -8.25 -24.32 9.33
N PRO A 99 -8.25 -23.64 8.18
CA PRO A 99 -8.09 -24.34 6.91
C PRO A 99 -6.77 -25.13 6.93
N PRO A 100 -6.78 -26.41 6.49
CA PRO A 100 -5.58 -27.22 6.50
C PRO A 100 -4.52 -26.60 5.61
N MET A 101 -3.26 -26.59 6.07
CA MET A 101 -2.14 -26.10 5.26
C MET A 101 -2.09 -26.83 3.92
N SER A 102 -1.85 -26.10 2.84
CA SER A 102 -1.84 -26.65 1.48
C SER A 102 -0.80 -27.77 1.33
N ASN A 103 -1.11 -28.81 0.55
CA ASN A 103 -0.14 -29.85 0.20
C ASN A 103 0.86 -29.39 -0.87
N ASP A 104 0.65 -28.23 -1.49
CA ASP A 104 1.55 -27.67 -2.50
C ASP A 104 2.85 -27.15 -1.86
N PRO A 105 4.05 -27.61 -2.29
CA PRO A 105 5.31 -27.17 -1.70
C PRO A 105 5.58 -25.67 -1.82
N VAL A 106 5.08 -24.99 -2.86
CA VAL A 106 5.25 -23.54 -3.01
C VAL A 106 4.34 -22.81 -2.02
N LEU A 107 3.08 -23.22 -1.93
CA LEU A 107 2.11 -22.60 -1.01
C LEU A 107 2.56 -22.75 0.44
N ARG A 108 3.04 -23.94 0.86
CA ARG A 108 3.58 -24.13 2.22
C ARG A 108 4.72 -23.18 2.55
N ARG A 109 5.59 -22.88 1.59
CA ARG A 109 6.71 -21.95 1.79
C ARG A 109 6.23 -20.50 1.87
N LEU A 110 5.25 -20.12 1.05
CA LEU A 110 4.61 -18.80 1.13
C LEU A 110 3.88 -18.63 2.47
N ASP A 111 3.12 -19.64 2.89
CA ASP A 111 2.38 -19.66 4.15
C ASP A 111 3.31 -19.56 5.36
N ALA A 112 4.47 -20.25 5.33
CA ALA A 112 5.48 -20.13 6.38
C ALA A 112 6.03 -18.70 6.50
N VAL A 113 6.20 -17.99 5.37
CA VAL A 113 6.65 -16.60 5.35
C VAL A 113 5.58 -15.65 5.92
N VAL A 114 4.31 -15.90 5.62
CA VAL A 114 3.18 -15.14 6.20
C VAL A 114 3.05 -15.40 7.71
N ASP A 115 3.14 -16.66 8.15
CA ASP A 115 3.10 -17.02 9.57
C ASP A 115 4.20 -16.32 10.38
N ASP A 116 5.44 -16.35 9.87
CA ASP A 116 6.58 -15.66 10.49
C ASP A 116 6.33 -14.15 10.60
N PHE A 117 5.87 -13.51 9.53
CA PHE A 117 5.49 -12.09 9.53
C PHE A 117 4.44 -11.76 10.59
N CYS A 118 3.39 -12.59 10.70
CA CYS A 118 2.33 -12.43 11.68
C CYS A 118 2.83 -12.54 13.14
N ARG A 119 3.82 -13.41 13.40
CA ARG A 119 4.42 -13.60 14.73
C ARG A 119 5.38 -12.48 15.14
N ARG A 120 6.15 -11.94 14.20
CA ARG A 120 7.24 -10.99 14.52
C ARG A 120 6.85 -9.52 14.45
N THR A 121 5.77 -9.18 13.75
CA THR A 121 5.35 -7.78 13.57
C THR A 121 4.77 -7.21 14.86
N LYS A 122 5.47 -6.22 15.43
CA LYS A 122 5.10 -5.58 16.71
C LYS A 122 3.71 -4.97 16.70
N PHE A 123 3.28 -4.43 15.56
CA PHE A 123 1.92 -3.90 15.42
C PHE A 123 0.85 -4.95 15.79
N PHE A 124 1.08 -6.22 15.45
CA PHE A 124 0.16 -7.32 15.78
C PHE A 124 0.38 -7.85 17.20
N THR A 125 1.59 -7.85 17.73
CA THR A 125 1.89 -8.52 19.01
C THR A 125 1.83 -7.61 20.22
N GLU A 126 1.98 -6.30 20.04
CA GLU A 126 1.92 -5.33 21.13
C GLU A 126 0.51 -4.71 21.29
N PRO A 127 0.20 -4.10 22.45
CA PRO A 127 -1.08 -3.45 22.67
C PRO A 127 -1.39 -2.34 21.67
N MET A 128 -2.66 -2.28 21.22
CA MET A 128 -3.17 -1.14 20.48
C MET A 128 -3.40 0.05 21.43
N THR A 129 -2.86 1.21 21.06
CA THR A 129 -3.06 2.48 21.81
C THR A 129 -3.89 3.45 20.97
N LYS A 130 -4.42 4.50 21.60
CA LYS A 130 -5.15 5.55 20.86
C LYS A 130 -4.23 6.26 19.86
N GLY A 131 -2.96 6.45 20.21
CA GLY A 131 -1.96 7.02 19.30
C GLY A 131 -1.75 6.14 18.07
N ARG A 132 -1.55 4.83 18.26
CA ARG A 132 -1.37 3.86 17.17
C ARG A 132 -2.59 3.79 16.26
N ALA A 133 -3.79 3.70 16.81
CA ALA A 133 -5.03 3.65 16.03
C ALA A 133 -5.23 4.92 15.18
N ARG A 134 -5.01 6.11 15.74
CA ARG A 134 -5.09 7.37 14.99
C ARG A 134 -4.04 7.46 13.88
N MET A 135 -2.81 7.02 14.17
CA MET A 135 -1.75 6.97 13.16
C MET A 135 -2.08 5.97 12.05
N PHE A 136 -2.67 4.82 12.39
CA PHE A 136 -3.15 3.83 11.42
C PHE A 136 -4.20 4.45 10.50
N VAL A 137 -5.22 5.13 11.03
CA VAL A 137 -6.21 5.83 10.18
C VAL A 137 -5.53 6.79 9.20
N MET A 138 -4.62 7.65 9.68
CA MET A 138 -3.96 8.63 8.82
C MET A 138 -3.10 8.00 7.73
N GLN A 139 -2.26 7.03 8.09
CA GLN A 139 -1.29 6.44 7.16
C GLN A 139 -1.91 5.35 6.28
N HIS A 140 -2.85 4.58 6.81
CA HIS A 140 -3.50 3.51 6.05
C HIS A 140 -4.51 4.07 5.05
N ARG A 141 -5.20 5.17 5.35
CA ARG A 141 -6.06 5.88 4.39
C ARG A 141 -5.27 6.46 3.21
N LEU A 142 -4.05 6.92 3.44
CA LEU A 142 -3.14 7.30 2.36
C LEU A 142 -2.69 6.08 1.57
N ASN A 143 -2.34 4.99 2.27
CA ASN A 143 -1.83 3.79 1.65
C ASN A 143 -2.85 3.07 0.79
N THR A 144 -4.12 2.95 1.20
CA THR A 144 -5.16 2.33 0.39
C THR A 144 -5.34 3.06 -0.94
N ARG A 145 -5.28 4.40 -0.95
CA ARG A 145 -5.30 5.18 -2.19
C ARG A 145 -4.06 4.92 -3.06
N GLN A 146 -2.86 4.99 -2.49
CA GLN A 146 -1.63 4.79 -3.27
C GLN A 146 -1.52 3.36 -3.79
N ARG A 147 -1.77 2.37 -2.93
CA ARG A 147 -1.62 0.96 -3.27
C ARG A 147 -2.68 0.54 -4.28
N ASN A 148 -3.95 0.80 -4.00
CA ASN A 148 -5.06 0.26 -4.79
C ASN A 148 -5.25 1.04 -6.09
N SER A 149 -5.04 2.36 -6.09
CA SER A 149 -5.20 3.19 -7.30
C SER A 149 -3.94 3.32 -8.15
N VAL A 150 -2.76 2.92 -7.66
CA VAL A 150 -1.50 3.08 -8.42
C VAL A 150 -0.73 1.77 -8.50
N LEU A 151 -0.33 1.20 -7.36
CA LEU A 151 0.62 0.08 -7.36
C LEU A 151 0.00 -1.22 -7.89
N LYS A 152 -1.24 -1.55 -7.49
CA LYS A 152 -1.95 -2.73 -8.00
C LYS A 152 -2.17 -2.66 -9.52
N LEU A 153 -2.49 -1.47 -10.05
CA LEU A 153 -2.62 -1.26 -11.49
C LEU A 153 -1.29 -1.44 -12.24
N LYS A 154 -0.16 -1.01 -11.66
CA LYS A 154 1.17 -1.28 -12.23
C LYS A 154 1.47 -2.78 -12.32
N VAL A 155 1.03 -3.58 -11.36
CA VAL A 155 1.11 -5.05 -11.45
C VAL A 155 0.29 -5.53 -12.63
N ALA A 156 -0.99 -5.13 -12.71
CA ALA A 156 -1.89 -5.56 -13.78
C ALA A 156 -1.31 -5.26 -15.18
N THR A 157 -0.72 -4.08 -15.38
CA THR A 157 -0.11 -3.71 -16.67
C THR A 157 1.08 -4.59 -17.05
N ASN A 158 1.75 -5.20 -16.07
CA ASN A 158 2.90 -6.08 -16.30
C ASN A 158 2.52 -7.56 -16.46
N VAL A 159 1.33 -7.99 -16.03
CA VAL A 159 0.89 -9.40 -16.13
C VAL A 159 0.58 -9.76 -17.58
N PRO A 160 1.24 -10.75 -18.20
CA PRO A 160 0.96 -11.16 -19.58
C PRO A 160 -0.28 -12.05 -19.71
N ASP A 161 -0.66 -12.77 -18.65
CA ASP A 161 -1.87 -13.60 -18.59
C ASP A 161 -3.13 -12.73 -18.49
N TRP A 162 -4.03 -12.86 -19.47
CA TRP A 162 -5.20 -11.98 -19.59
C TRP A 162 -6.18 -12.13 -18.43
N ASP A 163 -6.46 -13.36 -18.01
CA ASP A 163 -7.45 -13.63 -16.96
C ASP A 163 -6.94 -13.10 -15.61
N THR A 164 -5.68 -13.38 -15.28
CA THR A 164 -5.03 -12.83 -14.07
C THR A 164 -5.04 -11.29 -14.10
N ARG A 165 -4.77 -10.68 -15.25
CA ARG A 165 -4.82 -9.21 -15.40
C ARG A 165 -6.23 -8.68 -15.13
N MET A 166 -7.25 -9.29 -15.72
CA MET A 166 -8.64 -8.84 -15.54
C MET A 166 -9.10 -9.02 -14.08
N GLN A 167 -8.71 -10.10 -13.42
CA GLN A 167 -8.97 -10.31 -12.00
C GLN A 167 -8.38 -9.20 -11.12
N ILE A 168 -7.12 -8.81 -11.35
CA ILE A 168 -6.48 -7.72 -10.60
C ILE A 168 -7.21 -6.40 -10.82
N ILE A 169 -7.59 -6.08 -12.06
CA ILE A 169 -8.34 -4.85 -12.38
C ILE A 169 -9.71 -4.86 -11.71
N GLY A 170 -10.41 -6.01 -11.74
CA GLY A 170 -11.69 -6.20 -11.05
C GLY A 170 -11.57 -5.91 -9.55
N ALA A 171 -10.62 -6.56 -8.87
CA ALA A 171 -10.34 -6.31 -7.45
C ALA A 171 -10.00 -4.84 -7.16
N CYS A 172 -9.18 -4.18 -8.01
CA CYS A 172 -8.90 -2.75 -7.86
C CYS A 172 -10.16 -1.88 -7.97
N SER A 173 -11.10 -2.25 -8.84
CA SER A 173 -12.33 -1.48 -9.03
C SER A 173 -13.23 -1.49 -7.78
N GLN A 174 -13.34 -2.65 -7.12
CA GLN A 174 -14.03 -2.80 -5.84
C GLN A 174 -13.39 -1.90 -4.77
N GLU A 175 -12.06 -1.84 -4.70
CA GLU A 175 -11.37 -1.06 -3.67
C GLU A 175 -11.39 0.46 -3.89
N VAL A 176 -11.41 0.92 -5.15
CA VAL A 176 -11.19 2.33 -5.54
C VAL A 176 -12.48 3.10 -5.77
N ILE A 177 -13.46 2.50 -6.46
CA ILE A 177 -14.68 3.20 -6.88
C ILE A 177 -15.73 3.06 -5.79
N ALA A 178 -16.11 1.82 -5.52
CA ALA A 178 -17.07 1.43 -4.52
C ALA A 178 -17.19 -0.09 -4.60
N ASP A 179 -17.07 -0.77 -3.47
CA ASP A 179 -17.43 -2.17 -3.42
C ASP A 179 -18.94 -2.24 -3.15
N HIS A 180 -19.71 -2.51 -4.21
CA HIS A 180 -21.17 -2.70 -4.10
C HIS A 180 -21.54 -4.07 -3.52
N GLU A 181 -20.60 -5.02 -3.50
CA GLU A 181 -20.81 -6.41 -3.11
C GLU A 181 -20.50 -6.63 -1.63
N HIS A 182 -19.40 -6.07 -1.13
CA HIS A 182 -19.02 -6.16 0.29
C HIS A 182 -18.88 -4.80 1.00
N GLY A 183 -18.64 -3.69 0.29
CA GLY A 183 -18.34 -2.36 0.85
C GLY A 183 -19.50 -1.41 1.05
N GLY A 184 -20.73 -1.86 0.87
CA GLY A 184 -21.92 -1.00 0.97
C GLY A 184 -21.92 0.18 -0.01
N GLY A 185 -21.20 0.05 -1.13
CA GLY A 185 -21.05 1.10 -2.14
C GLY A 185 -20.03 2.19 -1.79
N LYS A 186 -19.08 1.92 -0.90
CA LYS A 186 -18.01 2.86 -0.50
C LYS A 186 -16.64 2.35 -0.92
N ALA A 187 -15.73 3.28 -1.18
CA ALA A 187 -14.32 2.94 -1.41
C ALA A 187 -13.58 2.73 -0.07
N HIS A 188 -12.51 1.93 -0.05
CA HIS A 188 -11.80 1.59 1.20
C HIS A 188 -11.26 2.81 1.95
N TRP A 189 -10.85 3.85 1.21
CA TRP A 189 -10.36 5.08 1.80
C TRP A 189 -11.47 5.89 2.50
N GLU A 190 -12.73 5.76 2.06
CA GLU A 190 -13.89 6.40 2.71
C GLU A 190 -14.23 5.68 4.01
N ILE A 191 -14.21 4.36 4.00
CA ILE A 191 -14.47 3.53 5.18
C ILE A 191 -13.42 3.83 6.27
N LEU A 192 -12.15 4.00 5.90
CA LEU A 192 -11.10 4.43 6.84
C LEU A 192 -11.31 5.86 7.37
N GLU A 193 -11.82 6.79 6.55
CA GLU A 193 -12.20 8.12 7.03
C GLU A 193 -13.33 8.03 8.08
N GLU A 194 -14.34 7.20 7.86
CA GLU A 194 -15.43 6.97 8.80
C GLU A 194 -14.95 6.35 10.11
N LEU A 195 -14.12 5.31 10.03
CA LEU A 195 -13.48 4.70 11.19
C LEU A 195 -12.73 5.74 12.03
N GLY A 196 -11.99 6.64 11.36
CA GLY A 196 -11.34 7.78 12.00
C GLY A 196 -12.31 8.70 12.75
N THR A 197 -13.45 9.02 12.15
CA THR A 197 -14.47 9.83 12.83
C THR A 197 -15.10 9.12 14.02
N PHE A 198 -15.29 7.79 13.94
CA PHE A 198 -15.83 6.99 15.06
C PHE A 198 -14.89 6.97 16.27
N ILE A 199 -13.57 7.02 16.05
CA ILE A 199 -12.57 7.14 17.13
C ILE A 199 -12.28 8.58 17.56
N GLY A 200 -13.09 9.54 17.09
CA GLY A 200 -13.08 10.95 17.52
C GLY A 200 -12.08 11.85 16.79
N MET A 201 -11.60 11.47 15.61
CA MET A 201 -10.75 12.35 14.78
C MET A 201 -11.59 13.31 13.94
N LYS A 202 -11.06 14.50 13.66
CA LYS A 202 -11.67 15.41 12.68
C LYS A 202 -11.31 14.95 11.28
N ARG A 203 -12.30 14.94 10.38
CA ARG A 203 -12.09 14.58 8.97
C ARG A 203 -11.04 15.46 8.27
N ALA A 204 -10.97 16.74 8.63
CA ALA A 204 -9.95 17.66 8.13
C ALA A 204 -8.53 17.17 8.47
N ASP A 205 -8.31 16.66 9.69
CA ASP A 205 -7.00 16.17 10.12
C ASP A 205 -6.63 14.87 9.38
N ILE A 206 -7.60 13.97 9.18
CA ILE A 206 -7.40 12.73 8.39
C ILE A 206 -7.00 13.06 6.95
N ARG A 207 -7.70 14.01 6.32
CA ARG A 207 -7.47 14.39 4.92
C ARG A 207 -6.18 15.19 4.72
N ALA A 208 -5.77 15.96 5.73
CA ALA A 208 -4.53 16.73 5.72
C ALA A 208 -3.29 15.90 6.11
N ALA A 209 -3.46 14.63 6.49
CA ALA A 209 -2.36 13.75 6.85
C ALA A 209 -1.31 13.67 5.75
N LYS A 210 -0.05 13.74 6.15
CA LYS A 210 1.11 13.53 5.28
C LYS A 210 1.71 12.15 5.54
N PRO A 211 2.28 11.49 4.52
CA PRO A 211 2.93 10.21 4.72
C PRO A 211 4.14 10.39 5.63
N ILE A 212 4.27 9.55 6.67
CA ILE A 212 5.48 9.50 7.49
C ILE A 212 6.64 8.84 6.72
N ASP A 213 7.87 9.01 7.19
CA ASP A 213 9.07 8.54 6.49
C ASP A 213 9.00 7.04 6.17
N THR A 214 8.57 6.20 7.13
CA THR A 214 8.42 4.76 6.88
C THR A 214 7.34 4.43 5.86
N THR A 215 6.29 5.25 5.74
CA THR A 215 5.27 5.13 4.69
C THR A 215 5.84 5.49 3.32
N GLN A 216 6.62 6.57 3.22
CA GLN A 216 7.26 6.96 1.96
C GLN A 216 8.28 5.91 1.50
N ILE A 217 9.10 5.38 2.42
CA ILE A 217 10.06 4.32 2.12
C ILE A 217 9.32 3.05 1.66
N ALA A 218 8.22 2.69 2.33
CA ALA A 218 7.41 1.53 1.93
C ALA A 218 6.84 1.70 0.51
N TRP A 219 6.32 2.88 0.18
CA TRP A 219 5.83 3.17 -1.17
C TRP A 219 6.90 3.07 -2.24
N ALA A 220 8.10 3.60 -1.98
CA ALA A 220 9.23 3.48 -2.90
C ALA A 220 9.67 2.02 -3.08
N ALA A 221 9.72 1.24 -2.00
CA ALA A 221 10.06 -0.18 -2.06
C ALA A 221 9.01 -0.99 -2.83
N TRP A 222 7.72 -0.73 -2.60
CA TRP A 222 6.64 -1.37 -3.34
C TRP A 222 6.59 -0.94 -4.80
N GLU A 223 6.92 0.30 -5.13
CA GLU A 223 7.08 0.69 -6.54
C GLU A 223 8.17 -0.13 -7.24
N GLY A 224 9.29 -0.38 -6.55
CA GLY A 224 10.31 -1.33 -7.03
C GLY A 224 9.75 -2.74 -7.25
N LEU A 225 9.08 -3.31 -6.25
CA LEU A 225 8.56 -4.69 -6.29
C LEU A 225 7.39 -4.89 -7.27
N MET A 226 6.45 -3.95 -7.31
CA MET A 226 5.19 -4.09 -8.04
C MET A 226 5.28 -3.58 -9.48
N ALA A 227 6.21 -2.68 -9.79
CA ALA A 227 6.34 -2.08 -11.13
C ALA A 227 7.57 -2.54 -11.90
N ASN A 228 8.68 -2.89 -11.22
CA ASN A 228 9.99 -3.08 -11.85
C ASN A 228 10.54 -4.51 -11.74
N ARG A 229 9.83 -5.42 -11.08
CA ARG A 229 10.19 -6.84 -10.99
C ARG A 229 9.40 -7.68 -11.97
N HIS A 230 9.73 -8.96 -12.04
CA HIS A 230 8.95 -9.89 -12.85
C HIS A 230 7.49 -9.87 -12.39
N TRP A 231 6.54 -9.93 -13.34
CA TRP A 231 5.11 -9.74 -13.06
C TRP A 231 4.60 -10.65 -11.95
N LEU A 232 5.10 -11.88 -11.86
CA LEU A 232 4.72 -12.85 -10.82
C LEU A 232 5.16 -12.41 -9.42
N GLU A 233 6.33 -11.77 -9.28
CA GLU A 233 6.76 -11.15 -8.02
C GLU A 233 5.86 -9.96 -7.66
N GLY A 234 5.41 -9.20 -8.66
CA GLY A 234 4.42 -8.13 -8.50
C GLY A 234 3.07 -8.66 -8.00
N VAL A 235 2.59 -9.79 -8.55
CA VAL A 235 1.38 -10.47 -8.07
C VAL A 235 1.54 -10.91 -6.62
N VAL A 236 2.68 -11.53 -6.26
CA VAL A 236 2.99 -11.88 -4.86
C VAL A 236 2.93 -10.65 -3.96
N ALA A 237 3.54 -9.54 -4.36
CA ALA A 237 3.52 -8.31 -3.59
C ALA A 237 2.10 -7.71 -3.42
N ASN A 238 1.20 -8.03 -4.35
CA ASN A 238 -0.20 -7.66 -4.29
C ASN A 238 -0.99 -8.52 -3.27
N VAL A 239 -0.78 -9.83 -3.26
CA VAL A 239 -1.67 -10.73 -2.49
C VAL A 239 -1.14 -11.12 -1.10
N CYS A 240 0.17 -10.96 -0.83
CA CYS A 240 0.74 -11.57 0.38
C CYS A 240 0.40 -10.89 1.70
N ALA A 241 0.11 -9.59 1.69
CA ALA A 241 -0.32 -8.90 2.91
C ALA A 241 -1.78 -9.19 3.24
N GLU A 242 -2.62 -9.32 2.20
CA GLU A 242 -4.02 -9.74 2.33
C GLU A 242 -4.10 -11.16 2.90
N ARG A 243 -3.10 -12.00 2.63
CA ARG A 243 -3.01 -13.33 3.24
C ARG A 243 -2.97 -13.30 4.78
N ALA A 244 -2.44 -12.24 5.39
CA ALA A 244 -2.42 -12.10 6.84
C ALA A 244 -3.82 -11.81 7.45
N ASN A 245 -4.81 -11.46 6.63
CA ASN A 245 -6.20 -11.30 7.05
C ASN A 245 -6.94 -12.65 7.16
N VAL A 246 -6.41 -13.70 6.53
CA VAL A 246 -6.99 -15.05 6.60
C VAL A 246 -6.63 -15.74 7.93
N PRO A 247 -7.56 -16.48 8.57
CA PRO A 247 -7.24 -17.30 9.74
C PRO A 247 -6.16 -18.36 9.48
N GLY A 248 -5.35 -18.66 10.50
CA GLY A 248 -4.36 -19.73 10.50
C GLY A 248 -2.92 -19.30 10.82
N TYR A 249 -2.63 -18.00 10.72
CA TYR A 249 -1.29 -17.44 10.90
C TYR A 249 -1.10 -16.76 12.26
N GLY A 250 0.10 -16.82 12.82
CA GLY A 250 0.41 -16.19 14.10
C GLY A 250 -0.14 -16.96 15.32
N ASP A 251 -0.53 -16.21 16.36
CA ASP A 251 -0.97 -16.74 17.65
C ASP A 251 -2.27 -16.10 18.13
N GLY A 252 -2.97 -16.76 19.07
CA GLY A 252 -4.13 -16.19 19.75
C GLY A 252 -5.26 -15.80 18.79
N ILE A 253 -5.76 -14.56 18.91
CA ILE A 253 -6.85 -14.05 18.05
C ILE A 253 -6.37 -13.91 16.60
N MET A 254 -5.11 -13.54 16.35
CA MET A 254 -4.53 -13.47 15.00
C MET A 254 -4.69 -14.81 14.28
N LYS A 255 -4.36 -15.91 14.97
CA LYS A 255 -4.52 -17.26 14.38
C LYS A 255 -5.97 -17.63 14.13
N LYS A 256 -6.88 -17.24 15.02
CA LYS A 256 -8.30 -17.60 14.96
C LYS A 256 -9.08 -16.80 13.92
N SER A 257 -8.74 -15.54 13.72
CA SER A 257 -9.57 -14.58 13.00
C SER A 257 -8.79 -13.66 12.06
N GLY A 258 -7.50 -13.92 11.85
CA GLY A 258 -6.62 -13.08 11.04
C GLY A 258 -6.33 -11.71 11.66
N TRP A 259 -5.64 -10.87 10.90
CA TRP A 259 -5.26 -9.52 11.34
C TRP A 259 -6.46 -8.63 11.63
N PHE A 260 -7.45 -8.56 10.74
CA PHE A 260 -8.57 -7.66 10.96
C PHE A 260 -9.55 -8.16 12.02
N GLY A 261 -9.71 -9.47 12.21
CA GLY A 261 -10.40 -10.00 13.38
C GLY A 261 -9.72 -9.61 14.70
N LEU A 262 -8.38 -9.60 14.74
CA LEU A 262 -7.61 -9.09 15.88
C LEU A 262 -7.86 -7.59 16.11
N GLU A 263 -7.79 -6.77 15.06
CA GLU A 263 -7.99 -5.33 15.17
C GLU A 263 -9.42 -4.95 15.53
N ARG A 264 -10.43 -5.66 15.01
CA ARG A 264 -11.84 -5.49 15.41
C ARG A 264 -12.02 -5.59 16.92
N VAL A 265 -11.46 -6.64 17.54
CA VAL A 265 -11.53 -6.84 19.00
C VAL A 265 -10.78 -5.73 19.75
N ARG A 266 -9.58 -5.37 19.30
CA ARG A 266 -8.74 -4.34 19.95
C ARG A 266 -9.40 -2.97 19.91
N TRP A 267 -9.95 -2.57 18.76
CA TRP A 267 -10.56 -1.27 18.56
C TRP A 267 -11.92 -1.16 19.24
N GLY A 268 -12.75 -2.21 19.15
CA GLY A 268 -14.01 -2.29 19.87
C GLY A 268 -13.81 -2.09 21.37
N LYS A 269 -12.82 -2.75 21.97
CA LYS A 269 -12.48 -2.58 23.38
C LYS A 269 -11.90 -1.19 23.70
N LEU A 270 -10.95 -0.71 22.90
CA LEU A 270 -10.23 0.54 23.16
C LEU A 270 -11.12 1.79 23.07
N PHE A 271 -12.06 1.79 22.12
CA PHE A 271 -12.92 2.94 21.83
C PHE A 271 -14.38 2.72 22.24
N LYS A 272 -14.73 1.55 22.79
CA LYS A 272 -16.10 1.16 23.15
C LYS A 272 -17.05 1.29 21.94
N LEU A 273 -16.55 0.90 20.77
CA LEU A 273 -17.33 0.92 19.54
C LEU A 273 -18.18 -0.35 19.44
N PRO A 274 -19.45 -0.23 19.03
CA PRO A 274 -20.23 -1.40 18.67
C PRO A 274 -19.75 -1.94 17.31
N ASN A 275 -20.14 -3.18 16.99
CA ASN A 275 -19.63 -3.91 15.83
C ASN A 275 -19.91 -3.21 14.49
N GLU A 276 -21.05 -2.54 14.37
CA GLU A 276 -21.50 -1.82 13.16
C GLU A 276 -20.68 -0.55 12.87
N LYS A 277 -19.72 -0.22 13.72
CA LYS A 277 -18.74 0.87 13.51
C LYS A 277 -17.34 0.34 13.21
N LEU A 278 -17.22 -0.97 13.05
CA LEU A 278 -15.99 -1.69 12.78
C LEU A 278 -16.05 -2.43 11.44
N ASP A 279 -16.95 -2.02 10.55
CA ASP A 279 -17.20 -2.61 9.22
C ASP A 279 -15.93 -2.69 8.37
N PHE A 280 -15.00 -1.73 8.53
CA PHE A 280 -13.69 -1.80 7.88
C PHE A 280 -12.98 -3.14 8.12
N PHE A 281 -13.10 -3.69 9.33
CA PHE A 281 -12.46 -4.95 9.69
C PHE A 281 -13.29 -6.19 9.29
N GLU A 282 -14.56 -6.00 8.91
CA GLU A 282 -15.49 -7.07 8.52
C GLU A 282 -15.51 -7.31 7.02
N LEU A 283 -15.38 -6.23 6.22
CA LEU A 283 -15.30 -6.29 4.75
C LEU A 283 -14.27 -7.29 4.23
N HIS A 284 -13.26 -7.52 5.05
CA HIS A 284 -12.06 -8.26 4.74
C HIS A 284 -12.04 -9.67 5.33
N GLU A 285 -13.20 -10.24 5.68
CA GLU A 285 -13.26 -11.65 6.10
C GLU A 285 -13.50 -12.59 4.91
N GLU A 286 -14.62 -12.48 4.20
CA GLU A 286 -14.94 -13.42 3.10
C GLU A 286 -14.24 -13.08 1.79
N ALA A 287 -14.30 -11.80 1.38
CA ALA A 287 -13.67 -11.33 0.15
C ALA A 287 -12.14 -11.54 0.16
N ASP A 288 -11.49 -11.31 1.30
CA ASP A 288 -10.04 -11.52 1.42
C ASP A 288 -9.67 -13.00 1.36
N ILE A 289 -10.50 -13.91 1.89
CA ILE A 289 -10.26 -15.35 1.74
C ILE A 289 -10.29 -15.73 0.27
N GLU A 290 -11.35 -15.32 -0.45
CA GLU A 290 -11.51 -15.65 -1.87
C GLU A 290 -10.41 -15.04 -2.74
N HIS A 291 -10.17 -13.74 -2.61
CA HIS A 291 -9.15 -13.03 -3.39
C HIS A 291 -7.74 -13.55 -3.06
N SER A 292 -7.47 -13.84 -1.79
CA SER A 292 -6.17 -14.35 -1.38
C SER A 292 -5.94 -15.79 -1.86
N ASP A 293 -6.93 -16.68 -1.76
CA ASP A 293 -6.83 -18.05 -2.27
C ASP A 293 -6.65 -18.09 -3.79
N ALA A 294 -7.43 -17.28 -4.52
CA ALA A 294 -7.29 -17.15 -5.98
C ALA A 294 -5.89 -16.62 -6.37
N GLY A 295 -5.41 -15.60 -5.65
CA GLY A 295 -4.07 -15.07 -5.80
C GLY A 295 -2.97 -16.09 -5.51
N TRP A 296 -3.07 -16.83 -4.41
CA TRP A 296 -2.13 -17.89 -4.02
C TRP A 296 -2.08 -19.00 -5.06
N ALA A 297 -3.23 -19.49 -5.51
CA ALA A 297 -3.33 -20.52 -6.53
C ALA A 297 -2.67 -20.08 -7.85
N THR A 298 -2.90 -18.82 -8.24
CA THR A 298 -2.27 -18.21 -9.42
C THR A 298 -0.76 -18.16 -9.28
N VAL A 299 -0.25 -17.69 -8.13
CA VAL A 299 1.19 -17.65 -7.85
C VAL A 299 1.80 -19.05 -7.93
N ALA A 300 1.21 -20.05 -7.28
CA ALA A 300 1.75 -21.41 -7.27
C ALA A 300 1.76 -22.05 -8.67
N LYS A 301 0.68 -21.87 -9.46
CA LYS A 301 0.59 -22.35 -10.84
C LYS A 301 1.73 -21.79 -11.68
N PHE A 302 1.87 -20.47 -11.73
CA PHE A 302 2.84 -19.83 -12.60
C PHE A 302 4.27 -19.94 -12.07
N ALA A 303 4.48 -20.01 -10.76
CA ALA A 303 5.80 -20.28 -10.19
C ALA A 303 6.37 -21.59 -10.71
N LYS A 304 5.56 -22.66 -10.76
CA LYS A 304 5.99 -23.96 -11.31
C LYS A 304 6.21 -23.93 -12.81
N GLN A 305 5.29 -23.32 -13.56
CA GLN A 305 5.39 -23.22 -15.01
C GLN A 305 6.64 -22.44 -15.45
N LEU A 306 6.99 -21.38 -14.71
CA LEU A 306 8.10 -20.50 -15.03
C LEU A 306 9.40 -20.87 -14.32
N ARG A 307 9.39 -21.89 -13.44
CA ARG A 307 10.53 -22.28 -12.58
C ARG A 307 11.02 -21.12 -11.70
N MET A 308 10.07 -20.44 -11.08
CA MET A 308 10.27 -19.26 -10.24
C MET A 308 9.89 -19.48 -8.77
N GLU A 309 9.78 -20.73 -8.32
CA GLU A 309 9.34 -21.09 -6.97
C GLU A 309 10.14 -20.39 -5.87
N ASP A 310 11.46 -20.31 -6.01
CA ASP A 310 12.31 -19.61 -5.04
C ASP A 310 12.17 -18.10 -5.12
N ALA A 311 12.02 -17.56 -6.34
CA ALA A 311 11.87 -16.13 -6.57
C ALA A 311 10.57 -15.59 -5.95
N VAL A 312 9.46 -16.32 -6.10
CA VAL A 312 8.17 -15.90 -5.51
C VAL A 312 8.17 -15.95 -3.99
N VAL A 313 8.81 -16.96 -3.38
CA VAL A 313 8.94 -17.06 -1.93
C VAL A 313 9.82 -15.93 -1.39
N GLU A 314 10.91 -15.61 -2.07
CA GLU A 314 11.79 -14.50 -1.69
C GLU A 314 11.12 -13.13 -1.90
N ALA A 315 10.32 -12.97 -2.96
CA ALA A 315 9.52 -11.76 -3.17
C ALA A 315 8.48 -11.58 -2.06
N CYS A 316 7.82 -12.67 -1.63
CA CYS A 316 6.90 -12.65 -0.49
C CYS A 316 7.61 -12.18 0.78
N ARG A 317 8.77 -12.77 1.09
CA ARG A 317 9.56 -12.41 2.28
C ARG A 317 9.99 -10.95 2.26
N LYS A 318 10.52 -10.45 1.13
CA LYS A 318 10.90 -9.05 0.96
C LYS A 318 9.70 -8.11 1.11
N ASN A 319 8.56 -8.46 0.51
CA ASN A 319 7.36 -7.63 0.61
C ASN A 319 6.86 -7.54 2.06
N LEU A 320 6.85 -8.65 2.79
CA LEU A 320 6.42 -8.67 4.19
C LEU A 320 7.40 -7.97 5.15
N LEU A 321 8.69 -7.90 4.82
CA LEU A 321 9.63 -7.01 5.53
C LEU A 321 9.27 -5.52 5.34
N VAL A 322 8.84 -5.14 4.13
CA VAL A 322 8.38 -3.76 3.86
C VAL A 322 7.09 -3.47 4.64
N TRP A 323 6.14 -4.42 4.67
CA TRP A 323 4.92 -4.29 5.46
C TRP A 323 5.17 -4.17 6.96
N GLU A 324 6.09 -4.97 7.49
CA GLU A 324 6.48 -4.90 8.89
C GLU A 324 7.06 -3.52 9.23
N MET A 325 7.99 -3.00 8.42
CA MET A 325 8.55 -1.67 8.60
C MET A 325 7.47 -0.59 8.56
N TYR A 326 6.53 -0.69 7.60
CA TYR A 326 5.41 0.22 7.48
C TYR A 326 4.52 0.21 8.74
N LEU A 327 4.07 -0.96 9.19
CA LEU A 327 3.18 -1.10 10.34
C LEU A 327 3.87 -0.75 11.66
N ASN A 328 5.10 -1.21 11.87
CA ASN A 328 5.87 -0.86 13.06
C ASN A 328 6.21 0.63 13.10
N GLY A 329 6.45 1.26 11.93
CA GLY A 329 6.62 2.70 11.81
C GLY A 329 5.36 3.48 12.20
N ILE A 330 4.18 3.02 11.78
CA ILE A 330 2.89 3.56 12.23
C ILE A 330 2.75 3.45 13.75
N ALA A 331 3.07 2.27 14.32
CA ALA A 331 2.99 2.08 15.77
C ALA A 331 3.91 3.07 16.52
N ALA A 332 5.18 3.13 16.12
CA ALA A 332 6.18 4.00 16.74
C ALA A 332 5.81 5.49 16.64
N ALA A 333 5.32 5.94 15.49
CA ALA A 333 4.88 7.32 15.29
C ALA A 333 3.63 7.64 16.11
N GLY A 334 2.69 6.69 16.23
CA GLY A 334 1.51 6.82 17.09
C GLY A 334 1.89 6.98 18.57
N ASP A 335 2.79 6.14 19.08
CA ASP A 335 3.25 6.21 20.47
C ASP A 335 4.02 7.51 20.75
N ALA A 336 4.85 7.96 19.82
CA ALA A 336 5.57 9.23 19.93
C ALA A 336 4.64 10.46 19.87
N GLY A 337 3.54 10.37 19.13
CA GLY A 337 2.49 11.39 19.13
C GLY A 337 1.79 11.49 20.48
N GLU A 338 1.40 10.35 21.06
CA GLU A 338 0.70 10.31 22.34
C GLU A 338 1.56 10.85 23.50
N ARG A 339 2.86 10.55 23.52
CA ARG A 339 3.80 11.09 24.51
C ARG A 339 3.95 12.61 24.47
N ARG A 340 3.74 13.25 23.31
CA ARG A 340 3.85 14.71 23.15
C ARG A 340 2.59 15.47 23.60
N THR A 341 1.47 14.76 23.74
CA THR A 341 0.18 15.34 24.13
C THR A 341 -0.17 15.13 25.61
N LYS A 342 0.64 14.36 26.34
CA LYS A 342 0.52 14.13 27.79
C LYS A 342 1.49 15.02 28.53
#